data_AF-A0A355AHM2-F1
#
_entry.id   AF-A0A355AHM2-F1
#
_cell.length_a   1.000
_cell.length_b   1.000
_cell.length_c   1.000
_cell.angle_alpha   90.00
_cell.angle_beta   90.00
_cell.angle_gamma   90.00
#
_symmetry.space_group_name_H-M   'P 1'
#
loop_
_entity.id
_entity.type
_entity.pdbx_description
1 polymer ?
#
loop_
_entity_poly.entity_id
_entity_poly.type
_entity_poly.pdbx_seq_one_letter_code
_entity_poly.pdbx_strand_id
1 'polypeptide(L)'
;MATDGAGLWQTLFGGSGSKATLPRDTNTIKVLRVEQAKVLVKTHSGVLQLDGLTSITPTVAGILARYRGVIFLNGLLSVPVQVATRLARHRGPLYLGSIEDITEDARKVLHENKNVHYRDRDAYEDSVDMPDLDGM
;
A
#
# COMPACT_ATOMS: atom_id res chain seq x y z
N MET A 1 -4.44 -5.09 -57.20
CA MET A 1 -5.41 -4.68 -56.17
C MET A 1 -5.22 -5.60 -54.96
N ALA A 2 -5.02 -5.00 -53.78
CA ALA A 2 -5.12 -5.53 -52.41
C ALA A 2 -4.25 -6.77 -52.04
N THR A 3 -3.03 -6.59 -51.50
CA THR A 3 -2.63 -6.41 -50.07
C THR A 3 -2.69 -7.69 -49.22
N ASP A 4 -1.50 -8.18 -48.89
CA ASP A 4 -1.17 -9.21 -47.92
C ASP A 4 -1.76 -8.92 -46.52
N GLY A 5 -2.63 -9.82 -46.06
CA GLY A 5 -3.23 -9.82 -44.72
C GLY A 5 -2.29 -10.37 -43.64
N ALA A 6 -1.07 -9.85 -43.55
CA ALA A 6 -0.12 -10.18 -42.48
C ALA A 6 0.17 -8.94 -41.63
N GLY A 7 -0.71 -8.60 -40.68
CA GLY A 7 -0.44 -7.45 -39.80
C GLY A 7 -1.56 -6.94 -38.92
N LEU A 8 -2.17 -7.77 -38.05
CA LEU A 8 -3.09 -7.26 -37.02
C LEU A 8 -2.88 -7.82 -35.60
N TRP A 9 -1.77 -8.50 -35.32
CA TRP A 9 -1.41 -8.89 -33.94
C TRP A 9 -0.16 -8.19 -33.40
N GLN A 10 0.63 -7.52 -34.25
CA GLN A 10 1.84 -6.79 -33.80
C GLN A 10 1.60 -5.36 -33.28
N THR A 11 0.36 -4.85 -33.32
CA THR A 11 0.01 -3.51 -32.81
C THR A 11 -0.89 -3.50 -31.57
N LEU A 12 -1.41 -4.66 -31.12
CA LEU A 12 -2.17 -4.77 -29.86
C LEU A 12 -1.33 -5.19 -28.65
N PHE A 13 -0.14 -5.76 -28.89
CA PHE A 13 0.89 -5.90 -27.85
C PHE A 13 2.02 -4.88 -28.05
N GLY A 14 1.66 -3.70 -28.55
CA GLY A 14 2.49 -2.49 -28.50
C GLY A 14 2.48 -1.84 -27.13
N GLY A 15 2.62 -2.64 -26.06
CA GLY A 15 2.89 -2.15 -24.72
C GLY A 15 4.38 -2.30 -24.45
N SER A 16 5.22 -1.58 -25.22
CA SER A 16 6.56 -1.25 -24.78
C SER A 16 6.39 -0.68 -23.38
N GLY A 17 6.64 -1.51 -22.37
CA GLY A 17 6.63 -1.12 -20.98
C GLY A 17 7.70 -0.06 -20.86
N SER A 18 7.30 1.19 -21.08
CA SER A 18 8.08 2.37 -20.79
C SER A 18 8.73 2.04 -19.46
N LYS A 19 10.06 2.02 -19.43
CA LYS A 19 10.84 2.20 -18.22
C LYS A 19 10.26 3.45 -17.59
N ALA A 20 9.20 3.29 -16.80
CA ALA A 20 8.36 4.39 -16.37
C ALA A 20 9.19 5.02 -15.27
N THR A 21 10.01 5.98 -15.67
CA THR A 21 10.72 6.87 -14.78
C THR A 21 9.70 7.35 -13.77
N LEU A 22 9.88 6.93 -12.52
CA LEU A 22 8.99 7.34 -11.45
C LEU A 22 9.06 8.85 -11.36
N PRO A 23 7.91 9.54 -11.22
CA PRO A 23 7.92 10.98 -10.99
C PRO A 23 8.80 11.28 -9.77
N ARG A 24 9.52 12.40 -9.80
CA ARG A 24 10.29 12.87 -8.64
C ARG A 24 9.37 13.05 -7.43
N ASP A 25 8.15 13.53 -7.69
CA ASP A 25 7.10 13.68 -6.69
C ASP A 25 6.30 12.38 -6.60
N THR A 26 6.61 11.54 -5.60
CA THR A 26 5.94 10.26 -5.40
C THR A 26 4.46 10.40 -4.99
N ASN A 27 4.06 11.57 -4.48
CA ASN A 27 2.68 11.89 -4.14
C ASN A 27 1.75 12.03 -5.36
N THR A 28 2.27 12.18 -6.58
CA THR A 28 1.41 12.22 -7.77
C THR A 28 1.07 10.82 -8.30
N ILE A 29 1.64 9.77 -7.71
CA ILE A 29 1.41 8.39 -8.13
C ILE A 29 0.03 7.93 -7.64
N LYS A 30 -0.92 7.82 -8.58
CA LYS A 30 -2.27 7.29 -8.29
C LYS A 30 -2.37 5.78 -8.36
N VAL A 31 -1.51 5.15 -9.15
CA VAL A 31 -1.48 3.70 -9.34
C VAL A 31 -0.03 3.24 -9.31
N LEU A 32 0.29 2.31 -8.42
CA LEU A 32 1.64 1.76 -8.27
C LEU A 32 1.68 0.31 -8.75
N ARG A 33 2.50 0.04 -9.78
CA ARG A 33 2.74 -1.33 -10.25
C ARG A 33 3.86 -2.02 -9.46
N VAL A 34 3.90 -3.34 -9.55
CA VAL A 34 4.90 -4.19 -8.86
C VAL A 34 6.34 -3.76 -9.17
N GLU A 35 6.69 -3.59 -10.44
CA GLU A 35 8.05 -3.19 -10.83
C GLU A 35 8.39 -1.77 -10.36
N GLN A 36 7.42 -0.86 -10.39
CA GLN A 36 7.56 0.50 -9.87
C GLN A 36 7.81 0.49 -8.36
N ALA A 37 7.06 -0.30 -7.59
CA ALA A 37 7.28 -0.47 -6.16
C ALA A 37 8.68 -1.01 -5.85
N LYS A 38 9.16 -1.99 -6.63
CA LYS A 38 10.52 -2.55 -6.46
C LYS A 38 11.61 -1.51 -6.72
N VAL A 39 11.41 -0.62 -7.69
CA VAL A 39 12.35 0.46 -7.96
C VAL A 39 12.30 1.48 -6.81
N LEU A 40 11.11 1.91 -6.38
CA LEU A 40 10.96 2.87 -5.28
C LEU A 40 11.72 2.45 -4.03
N VAL A 41 11.53 1.21 -3.57
CA VAL A 41 12.15 0.73 -2.33
C VAL A 41 13.67 0.56 -2.42
N LYS A 42 14.23 0.54 -3.64
CA LYS A 42 15.68 0.44 -3.88
C LYS A 42 16.33 1.80 -4.09
N THR A 43 15.63 2.74 -4.72
CA THR A 43 16.21 4.03 -5.13
C THR A 43 15.99 5.14 -4.11
N HIS A 44 14.97 5.03 -3.26
CA HIS A 44 14.68 6.02 -2.23
C HIS A 44 15.26 5.60 -0.88
N SER A 45 15.51 6.59 -0.02
CA SER A 45 15.95 6.40 1.36
C SER A 45 15.32 7.47 2.25
N GLY A 46 15.12 7.15 3.53
CA GLY A 46 14.48 8.07 4.47
C GLY A 46 12.96 8.02 4.38
N VAL A 47 12.35 9.01 3.74
CA VAL A 47 10.88 9.20 3.74
C VAL A 47 10.31 8.95 2.35
N LEU A 48 9.25 8.15 2.28
CA LEU A 48 8.51 7.87 1.06
C LEU A 48 7.05 8.33 1.22
N GLN A 49 6.67 9.39 0.51
CA GLN A 49 5.30 9.92 0.52
C GLN A 49 4.53 9.39 -0.70
N LEU A 50 3.47 8.63 -0.46
CA LEU A 50 2.64 7.99 -1.48
C LEU A 50 1.17 8.36 -1.25
N ASP A 51 0.92 9.61 -0.88
CA ASP A 51 -0.41 10.09 -0.49
C ASP A 51 -1.38 10.15 -1.68
N GLY A 52 -0.89 10.06 -2.92
CA GLY A 52 -1.72 9.94 -4.11
C GLY A 52 -2.35 8.55 -4.33
N LEU A 53 -1.88 7.51 -3.61
CA LEU A 53 -2.41 6.17 -3.74
C LEU A 53 -3.69 6.01 -2.94
N THR A 54 -4.80 5.75 -3.62
CA THR A 54 -6.11 5.50 -2.97
C THR A 54 -6.36 4.02 -2.69
N SER A 55 -5.68 3.12 -3.42
CA SER A 55 -5.74 1.68 -3.23
C SER A 55 -4.43 1.02 -3.68
N ILE A 56 -4.07 -0.10 -3.05
CA ILE A 56 -2.89 -0.91 -3.41
C ILE A 56 -3.22 -2.41 -3.35
N THR A 57 -2.47 -3.20 -4.12
CA THR A 57 -2.60 -4.66 -4.08
C THR A 57 -1.76 -5.27 -2.94
N PRO A 58 -2.10 -6.48 -2.45
CA PRO A 58 -1.31 -7.17 -1.43
C PRO A 58 0.16 -7.39 -1.84
N THR A 59 0.40 -7.61 -3.14
CA THR A 59 1.75 -7.78 -3.69
C THR A 59 2.57 -6.49 -3.57
N VAL A 60 1.97 -5.35 -3.92
CA VAL A 60 2.62 -4.03 -3.80
C VAL A 60 2.88 -3.69 -2.34
N ALA A 61 1.90 -3.91 -1.46
CA ALA A 61 2.04 -3.74 -0.03
C ALA A 61 3.22 -4.55 0.55
N GLY A 62 3.37 -5.79 0.11
CA GLY A 62 4.49 -6.65 0.53
C GLY A 62 5.86 -6.16 0.07
N ILE A 63 5.92 -5.47 -1.07
CA ILE A 63 7.16 -4.85 -1.56
C ILE A 63 7.47 -3.59 -0.76
N LEU A 64 6.48 -2.72 -0.56
CA LEU A 64 6.61 -1.49 0.25
C LEU A 64 7.03 -1.80 1.68
N ALA A 65 6.51 -2.87 2.28
CA ALA A 65 6.89 -3.29 3.63
C ALA A 65 8.40 -3.58 3.79
N ARG A 66 9.11 -3.89 2.70
CA ARG A 66 10.58 -4.12 2.71
C ARG A 66 11.39 -2.83 2.73
N TYR A 67 10.77 -1.68 2.49
CA TYR A 67 11.44 -0.39 2.56
C TYR A 67 12.01 -0.16 3.96
N ARG A 68 13.19 0.47 4.01
CA ARG A 68 13.89 0.77 5.27
C ARG A 68 13.84 2.28 5.52
N GLY A 69 12.67 2.75 5.91
CA GLY A 69 12.39 4.17 6.09
C GLY A 69 10.95 4.40 6.54
N VAL A 70 10.52 5.66 6.51
CA VAL A 70 9.16 6.07 6.84
C VAL A 70 8.29 6.01 5.58
N ILE A 71 7.09 5.47 5.69
CA ILE A 71 6.11 5.44 4.59
C ILE A 71 4.87 6.24 4.99
N PHE A 72 4.48 7.18 4.14
CA PHE A 72 3.17 7.84 4.23
C PHE A 72 2.27 7.31 3.11
N LEU A 73 1.15 6.72 3.51
CA LEU A 73 0.09 6.20 2.63
C LEU A 73 -1.24 6.83 3.04
N ASN A 74 -1.24 8.16 3.25
CA ASN A 74 -2.42 8.83 3.79
C ASN A 74 -3.59 8.83 2.81
N GLY A 75 -3.37 8.62 1.51
CA GLY A 75 -4.45 8.54 0.53
C GLY A 75 -5.28 7.25 0.56
N LEU A 76 -4.83 6.20 1.26
CA LEU A 76 -5.54 4.92 1.27
C LEU A 76 -6.85 5.03 2.03
N LEU A 77 -7.97 4.84 1.32
CA LEU A 77 -9.31 4.93 1.89
C LEU A 77 -9.78 3.59 2.50
N SER A 78 -9.32 2.47 1.93
CA SER A 78 -9.68 1.13 2.38
C SER A 78 -8.46 0.22 2.47
N VAL A 79 -8.38 -0.56 3.56
CA VAL A 79 -7.30 -1.52 3.78
C VAL A 79 -7.88 -2.91 4.06
N PRO A 80 -7.98 -3.79 3.04
CA PRO A 80 -8.41 -5.16 3.27
C PRO A 80 -7.36 -5.95 4.05
N VAL A 81 -7.79 -6.99 4.76
CA VAL A 81 -6.93 -7.81 5.64
C VAL A 81 -5.64 -8.30 4.94
N GLN A 82 -5.71 -8.69 3.67
CA GLN A 82 -4.53 -9.16 2.92
C GLN A 82 -3.47 -8.06 2.73
N VAL A 83 -3.89 -6.80 2.57
CA VAL A 83 -2.99 -5.65 2.49
C VAL A 83 -2.45 -5.33 3.88
N ALA A 84 -3.30 -5.32 4.91
CA ALA A 84 -2.90 -5.12 6.30
C ALA A 84 -1.82 -6.13 6.75
N THR A 85 -2.00 -7.43 6.50
CA THR A 85 -0.99 -8.48 6.81
C THR A 85 0.37 -8.23 6.16
N ARG A 86 0.40 -7.54 5.02
CA ARG A 86 1.65 -7.21 4.33
C ARG A 86 2.26 -5.94 4.90
N LEU A 87 1.47 -4.89 5.10
CA LEU A 87 1.93 -3.62 5.68
C LEU A 87 2.40 -3.77 7.13
N ALA A 88 1.73 -4.61 7.93
CA ALA A 88 2.12 -4.90 9.31
C ALA A 88 3.51 -5.54 9.45
N ARG A 89 4.13 -6.01 8.35
CA ARG A 89 5.53 -6.49 8.36
C ARG A 89 6.57 -5.39 8.19
N HIS A 90 6.13 -4.16 7.91
CA HIS A 90 7.03 -3.03 7.74
C HIS A 90 7.70 -2.68 9.06
N ARG A 91 9.02 -2.52 9.05
CA ARG A 91 9.80 -2.30 10.29
C ARG A 91 9.96 -0.83 10.67
N GLY A 92 9.63 0.09 9.77
CA GLY A 92 9.69 1.53 10.01
C GLY A 92 8.31 2.11 10.33
N PRO A 93 8.25 3.43 10.62
CA PRO A 93 6.99 4.14 10.78
C PRO A 93 6.17 4.13 9.49
N LEU A 94 4.90 3.74 9.60
CA LEU A 94 3.95 3.70 8.50
C LEU A 94 2.69 4.43 8.89
N TYR A 95 2.31 5.44 8.11
CA TYR A 95 1.18 6.30 8.40
C TYR A 95 0.05 6.08 7.39
N LEU A 96 -1.14 5.82 7.92
CA LEU A 96 -2.38 5.58 7.21
C LEU A 96 -3.46 6.55 7.71
N GLY A 97 -3.30 7.83 7.38
CA GLY A 97 -4.08 8.91 7.98
C GLY A 97 -5.55 9.01 7.54
N SER A 98 -5.91 8.57 6.33
CA SER A 98 -7.28 8.77 5.77
C SER A 98 -8.02 7.47 5.50
N ILE A 99 -7.75 6.41 6.25
CA ILE A 99 -8.56 5.19 6.16
C ILE A 99 -9.96 5.49 6.67
N GLU A 100 -10.95 5.20 5.83
CA GLU A 100 -12.39 5.27 6.15
C GLU A 100 -12.97 3.87 6.36
N ASP A 101 -12.45 2.88 5.64
CA ASP A 101 -12.95 1.49 5.68
C ASP A 101 -11.82 0.52 6.07
N ILE A 102 -11.92 -0.02 7.28
CA ILE A 102 -11.03 -1.06 7.81
C ILE A 102 -11.85 -2.15 8.49
N THR A 103 -11.59 -3.40 8.11
CA THR A 103 -12.22 -4.55 8.79
C THR A 103 -11.56 -4.79 10.14
N GLU A 104 -12.30 -5.40 11.09
CA GLU A 104 -11.77 -5.71 12.41
C GLU A 104 -10.52 -6.61 12.34
N ASP A 105 -10.50 -7.59 11.44
CA ASP A 105 -9.32 -8.45 11.21
C ASP A 105 -8.12 -7.66 10.70
N ALA A 106 -8.34 -6.72 9.77
CA ALA A 106 -7.27 -5.84 9.28
C ALA A 106 -6.73 -4.97 10.41
N ARG A 107 -7.62 -4.43 11.25
CA ARG A 107 -7.25 -3.60 12.40
C ARG A 107 -6.42 -4.36 13.42
N LYS A 108 -6.83 -5.58 13.79
CA LYS A 108 -6.06 -6.49 14.67
C LYS A 108 -4.63 -6.66 14.17
N VAL A 109 -4.50 -7.02 12.89
CA VAL A 109 -3.19 -7.26 12.26
C VAL A 109 -2.32 -5.99 12.19
N LEU A 110 -2.90 -4.83 11.88
CA LEU A 110 -2.16 -3.57 11.91
C LEU A 110 -1.73 -3.20 13.33
N HIS A 111 -2.58 -3.48 14.33
CA HIS A 111 -2.32 -3.14 15.72
C HIS A 111 -1.15 -3.92 16.33
N GLU A 112 -0.90 -5.15 15.87
CA GLU A 112 0.29 -5.95 16.25
C GLU A 112 1.61 -5.23 15.97
N ASN A 113 1.65 -4.29 15.02
CA ASN A 113 2.84 -3.52 14.71
C ASN A 113 2.73 -2.08 15.23
N LYS A 114 3.50 -1.78 16.27
CA LYS A 114 3.53 -0.47 16.93
C LYS A 114 3.99 0.70 16.07
N ASN A 115 4.64 0.42 14.93
CA ASN A 115 5.08 1.44 13.98
C ASN A 115 3.99 1.79 12.96
N VAL A 116 2.87 1.08 12.92
CA VAL A 116 1.74 1.41 12.06
C VAL A 116 0.82 2.38 12.81
N HIS A 117 0.61 3.54 12.21
CA HIS A 117 -0.25 4.60 12.72
C HIS A 117 -1.45 4.75 11.79
N TYR A 118 -2.64 4.65 12.35
CA TYR A 118 -3.92 4.89 11.67
C TYR A 118 -4.86 5.62 12.62
N ARG A 119 -5.94 6.18 12.08
CA ARG A 119 -6.95 6.90 12.85
C ARG A 119 -7.53 6.00 13.95
N ASP A 120 -7.73 6.55 15.15
CA ASP A 120 -8.37 5.85 16.28
C ASP A 120 -7.62 4.59 16.77
N ARG A 121 -6.30 4.50 16.52
CA ARG A 121 -5.47 3.38 16.98
C ARG A 121 -5.51 3.21 18.50
N ASP A 122 -5.39 4.30 19.25
CA ASP A 122 -5.35 4.29 20.72
C ASP A 122 -6.73 3.96 21.33
N ALA A 123 -7.81 4.39 20.66
CA ALA A 123 -9.18 4.07 21.06
C ALA A 123 -9.51 2.57 20.93
N TYR A 124 -8.72 1.78 20.19
CA TYR A 124 -8.86 0.33 20.20
C TYR A 124 -8.46 -0.28 21.54
N GLU A 125 -7.37 0.19 22.14
CA GLU A 125 -6.78 -0.39 23.35
C GLU A 125 -7.79 -0.32 24.50
N ASP A 126 -8.49 0.81 24.66
CA ASP A 126 -9.54 1.00 25.67
C ASP A 126 -10.77 0.09 25.49
N SER A 127 -11.03 -0.41 24.27
CA SER A 127 -12.20 -1.26 23.98
C SER A 127 -11.95 -2.75 24.15
N VAL A 128 -10.69 -3.19 24.14
CA VAL A 128 -10.30 -4.62 24.25
C VAL A 128 -9.92 -4.98 25.69
N ASP A 129 -9.43 -4.02 26.47
CA ASP A 129 -9.03 -4.19 27.87
C ASP A 129 -10.20 -4.05 28.87
N MET A 130 -11.45 -4.22 28.43
CA MET A 130 -12.57 -4.43 29.34
C MET A 130 -12.66 -5.94 29.60
N PRO A 131 -12.00 -6.48 30.65
CA PRO A 131 -12.23 -7.87 31.03
C PRO A 131 -13.72 -8.00 31.30
N ASP A 132 -14.33 -9.04 30.75
CA ASP A 132 -15.71 -9.42 31.04
C ASP A 132 -15.97 -9.23 32.53
N LEU A 133 -16.83 -8.27 32.89
CA LEU A 133 -17.35 -8.13 34.26
C LEU A 133 -18.36 -9.26 34.55
N ASP A 134 -18.07 -10.48 34.11
CA ASP A 134 -18.82 -11.69 34.40
C ASP A 134 -18.31 -12.22 35.75
N GLY A 135 -18.70 -11.52 36.81
CA GLY A 135 -18.20 -11.77 38.16
C GLY A 135 -18.80 -10.92 39.27
N MET A 136 -20.04 -10.43 39.12
CA MET A 136 -20.83 -9.84 40.23
C MET A 136 -22.18 -10.52 40.35
#